data_AF-A0AAW5A4Q7-F1
#
_entry.id   AF-A0AAW5A4Q7-F1
#
_cell.length_a   1.000
_cell.length_b   1.000
_cell.length_c   1.000
_cell.angle_alpha   90.00
_cell.angle_beta   90.00
_cell.angle_gamma   90.00
#
_symmetry.space_group_name_H-M   'P 1'
#
loop_
_entity.id
_entity.type
_entity.pdbx_description
1 polymer ?
#
loop_
_entity_poly.entity_id
_entity_poly.type
_entity_poly.pdbx_seq_one_letter_code
_entity_poly.pdbx_strand_id
1 'polypeptide(L)'
;MYKRAAITILAFLIALPSAYWLLGEAVVMFEMASTGAKSRAELADDFGLGLLVLFVVMPGAVIGAFITAALVWRIMRPRRVG
;
A
#
# COMPACT_ATOMS: atom_id res chain seq x y z
N MET A 1 22.10 -9.26 13.49
CA MET A 1 21.61 -8.65 12.22
C MET A 1 20.45 -9.42 11.61
N TYR A 2 20.48 -10.76 11.59
CA TYR A 2 19.40 -11.61 11.04
C TYR A 2 17.99 -11.33 11.59
N LYS A 3 17.81 -11.24 12.92
CA LYS A 3 16.51 -10.91 13.54
C LYS A 3 15.93 -9.58 13.03
N ARG A 4 16.78 -8.57 12.87
CA ARG A 4 16.38 -7.25 12.37
C ARG A 4 15.96 -7.31 10.90
N ALA A 5 16.70 -8.05 10.07
CA ALA A 5 16.33 -8.27 8.68
C ALA A 5 15.00 -9.02 8.57
N ALA A 6 14.82 -10.11 9.32
CA ALA A 6 13.59 -10.92 9.31
C ALA A 6 12.35 -10.09 9.69
N ILE A 7 12.40 -9.30 10.77
CA ILE A 7 11.28 -8.44 11.18
C ILE A 7 10.99 -7.34 10.13
N THR A 8 12.03 -6.81 9.48
CA THR A 8 11.87 -5.78 8.44
C THR A 8 11.21 -6.35 7.19
N ILE A 9 11.61 -7.56 6.78
CA ILE A 9 10.98 -8.30 5.68
C ILE A 9 9.53 -8.62 6.02
N LEU A 10 9.25 -9.09 7.25
CA LEU A 10 7.88 -9.36 7.70
C LEU A 10 7.02 -8.09 7.66
N ALA A 11 7.56 -6.95 8.12
CA ALA A 11 6.86 -5.67 8.05
C ALA A 11 6.54 -5.26 6.61
N PHE A 12 7.47 -5.45 5.66
CA PHE A 12 7.22 -5.21 4.25
C PHE A 12 6.12 -6.13 3.70
N LEU A 13 6.19 -7.44 3.99
CA LEU A 13 5.24 -8.44 3.51
C LEU A 13 3.82 -8.24 4.06
N ILE A 14 3.68 -7.65 5.24
CA ILE A 14 2.37 -7.26 5.79
C ILE A 14 1.93 -5.92 5.18
N ALA A 15 2.82 -4.93 5.14
CA ALA A 15 2.47 -3.58 4.69
C ALA A 15 2.05 -3.54 3.21
N LEU A 16 2.68 -4.35 2.35
CA LEU A 16 2.38 -4.36 0.91
C LEU A 16 0.91 -4.74 0.60
N PRO A 17 0.39 -5.91 1.01
CA PRO A 17 -1.01 -6.25 0.78
C PRO A 17 -1.97 -5.33 1.53
N SER A 18 -1.62 -4.84 2.73
CA SER A 18 -2.46 -3.90 3.47
C SER A 18 -2.57 -2.54 2.75
N ALA A 19 -1.48 -1.99 2.26
CA ALA A 19 -1.47 -0.73 1.54
C ALA A 19 -2.17 -0.86 0.18
N TYR A 20 -1.96 -1.98 -0.53
CA TYR A 20 -2.67 -2.27 -1.77
C TYR A 20 -4.18 -2.32 -1.55
N TRP A 21 -4.63 -3.02 -0.52
CA TRP A 21 -6.06 -3.10 -0.19
C TRP A 21 -6.63 -1.72 0.17
N LEU A 22 -5.99 -0.97 1.07
CA LEU A 22 -6.45 0.35 1.50
C LEU A 22 -6.53 1.34 0.33
N LEU A 23 -5.50 1.41 -0.50
CA LEU A 23 -5.47 2.30 -1.66
C LEU A 23 -6.48 1.86 -2.73
N GLY A 24 -6.64 0.55 -2.94
CA GLY A 24 -7.65 0.00 -3.85
C GLY A 24 -9.07 0.40 -3.43
N GLU A 25 -9.39 0.26 -2.15
CA GLU A 25 -10.66 0.71 -1.58
C GLU A 25 -10.86 2.22 -1.73
N ALA A 26 -9.82 3.02 -1.46
CA ALA A 26 -9.88 4.47 -1.62
C ALA A 26 -10.13 4.89 -3.08
N VAL A 27 -9.48 4.22 -4.04
CA VAL A 27 -9.67 4.47 -5.48
C VAL A 27 -11.08 4.09 -5.93
N VAL A 28 -11.60 2.95 -5.49
CA VAL A 28 -12.99 2.55 -5.78
C VAL A 28 -13.97 3.60 -5.24
N MET A 29 -13.80 4.04 -3.99
CA MET A 29 -14.66 5.07 -3.40
C MET A 29 -14.55 6.40 -4.14
N PHE A 30 -13.35 6.79 -4.56
CA PHE A 30 -13.11 7.98 -5.36
C PHE A 30 -13.82 7.90 -6.72
N GLU A 31 -13.65 6.79 -7.44
CA GLU A 31 -14.26 6.59 -8.75
C GLU A 31 -15.78 6.57 -8.66
N MET A 32 -16.36 5.85 -7.70
CA MET A 32 -17.81 5.84 -7.45
C MET A 32 -18.34 7.26 -7.16
N ALA A 33 -17.61 8.06 -6.38
CA ALA A 33 -17.99 9.43 -6.08
C ALA A 33 -17.88 10.36 -7.30
N SER A 34 -16.89 10.13 -8.17
CA SER A 34 -16.62 10.98 -9.33
C SER A 34 -17.53 10.70 -10.54
N THR A 35 -17.90 9.43 -10.73
CA THR A 35 -18.73 8.96 -11.86
C THR A 35 -20.20 8.80 -11.49
N GLY A 36 -20.52 8.74 -10.19
CA GLY A 36 -21.87 8.45 -9.69
C GLY A 36 -22.25 6.96 -9.72
N ALA A 37 -21.29 6.07 -9.95
CA ALA A 37 -21.52 4.62 -9.95
C ALA A 37 -22.07 4.14 -8.59
N LYS A 38 -23.10 3.30 -8.63
CA LYS A 38 -23.77 2.79 -7.42
C LYS A 38 -23.19 1.47 -6.92
N SER A 39 -22.40 0.80 -7.74
CA SER A 39 -21.81 -0.49 -7.42
C SER A 39 -20.42 -0.67 -8.04
N ARG A 40 -19.61 -1.56 -7.46
CA ARG A 40 -18.29 -1.93 -8.02
C ARG A 40 -18.40 -2.64 -9.36
N ALA A 41 -19.54 -3.31 -9.62
CA ALA A 41 -19.80 -4.00 -10.87
C ALA A 41 -19.88 -3.01 -12.03
N GLU A 42 -20.47 -1.82 -11.81
CA GLU A 42 -20.50 -0.75 -12.81
C GLU A 42 -19.12 -0.20 -13.16
N LEU A 43 -18.16 -0.30 -12.23
CA LEU A 43 -16.77 0.16 -12.43
C LEU A 43 -15.84 -0.95 -12.96
N ALA A 44 -16.28 -2.21 -13.01
CA ALA A 44 -15.41 -3.32 -13.35
C ALA A 44 -14.96 -3.31 -14.83
N ASP A 45 -15.82 -2.80 -15.71
CA ASP A 45 -15.54 -2.62 -17.13
C ASP A 45 -14.94 -1.23 -17.44
N ASP A 46 -14.71 -0.40 -16.41
CA ASP A 46 -14.16 0.94 -16.59
C ASP A 46 -12.64 0.92 -16.68
N PHE A 47 -12.13 1.39 -17.82
CA PHE A 47 -10.69 1.56 -18.04
C PHE A 47 -10.07 2.58 -17.08
N GLY A 48 -10.83 3.58 -16.61
CA GLY A 48 -10.38 4.60 -15.65
C GLY A 48 -9.95 3.99 -14.31
N LEU A 49 -10.79 3.13 -13.74
CA LEU A 49 -10.45 2.37 -12.53
C LEU A 49 -9.21 1.50 -12.73
N GLY A 50 -9.11 0.83 -13.89
CA GLY A 50 -7.93 0.04 -14.26
C GLY A 50 -6.64 0.85 -14.29
N LEU A 51 -6.67 2.06 -14.86
CA LEU A 51 -5.53 2.98 -14.88
C LEU A 51 -5.14 3.45 -13.48
N LEU A 52 -6.11 3.80 -12.63
CA LEU A 52 -5.81 4.21 -11.25
C LEU A 52 -5.20 3.06 -10.43
N VAL A 53 -5.68 1.84 -10.60
CA VAL A 53 -5.07 0.67 -9.96
C VAL A 53 -3.62 0.50 -10.40
N LEU A 54 -3.35 0.60 -11.71
CA LEU A 54 -2.01 0.39 -12.26
C LEU A 54 -1.03 1.51 -11.88
N PHE A 55 -1.43 2.77 -11.99
CA PHE A 55 -0.54 3.93 -11.85
C PHE A 55 -0.53 4.55 -10.45
N VAL A 56 -1.55 4.29 -9.62
CA VAL A 56 -1.66 4.86 -8.28
C VAL A 56 -1.60 3.78 -7.20
N VAL A 57 -2.47 2.78 -7.26
CA VAL A 57 -2.57 1.75 -6.20
C VAL A 57 -1.30 0.91 -6.15
N MET A 58 -0.86 0.35 -7.28
CA MET A 58 0.35 -0.49 -7.32
C MET A 58 1.61 0.26 -6.85
N PRO A 59 1.95 1.43 -7.43
CA PRO A 59 3.14 2.17 -7.01
C PRO A 59 3.02 2.69 -5.58
N GLY A 60 1.86 3.20 -5.19
CA GLY A 60 1.59 3.71 -3.84
C GLY A 60 1.73 2.62 -2.78
N ALA A 61 1.25 1.40 -3.05
CA ALA A 61 1.38 0.27 -2.13
C ALA A 61 2.84 -0.15 -1.94
N VAL A 62 3.61 -0.21 -3.04
CA VAL A 62 5.05 -0.52 -3.00
C VAL A 62 5.80 0.55 -2.20
N ILE A 63 5.56 1.83 -2.49
CA ILE A 63 6.18 2.95 -1.76
C ILE A 63 5.82 2.90 -0.27
N GLY A 64 4.54 2.71 0.07
CA GLY A 64 4.08 2.62 1.45
C GLY A 64 4.71 1.44 2.21
N ALA A 65 4.84 0.28 1.55
CA ALA A 65 5.51 -0.88 2.11
C ALA A 65 7.00 -0.63 2.35
N PHE A 66 7.69 0.01 1.39
CA PHE A 66 9.09 0.38 1.54
C PHE A 66 9.32 1.38 2.67
N ILE A 67 8.49 2.43 2.77
CA ILE A 67 8.55 3.40 3.87
C ILE A 67 8.36 2.70 5.21
N THR A 68 7.36 1.82 5.31
CA THR A 68 7.08 1.05 6.53
C THR A 68 8.28 0.19 6.93
N ALA A 69 8.85 -0.55 5.99
CA ALA A 69 10.04 -1.37 6.22
C ALA A 69 11.24 -0.52 6.65
N ALA A 70 11.47 0.62 5.99
CA ALA A 70 12.55 1.54 6.34
C ALA A 70 12.40 2.11 7.77
N LEU A 71 11.17 2.46 8.18
CA LEU A 71 10.86 2.92 9.53
C LEU A 71 11.11 1.82 10.56
N VAL A 72 10.61 0.60 10.32
CA VAL A 72 10.85 -0.56 11.19
C VAL A 72 12.33 -0.86 11.34
N TRP A 73 13.07 -0.85 10.22
CA TRP A 73 14.52 -1.01 10.24
C TRP A 73 15.19 0.06 11.10
N ARG A 74 14.82 1.34 10.91
CA ARG A 74 15.37 2.47 11.67
C ARG A 74 15.09 2.36 13.17
N ILE A 75 13.86 2.02 13.56
CA ILE A 75 13.43 1.88 14.96
C ILE A 75 14.22 0.77 15.68
N MET A 76 14.49 -0.34 14.98
CA MET A 76 15.25 -1.45 15.54
C MET A 76 16.77 -1.24 15.55
N ARG A 77 17.28 -0.08 15.11
CA ARG A 77 18.72 0.22 15.23
C ARG A 77 19.06 0.36 16.72
N PRO A 78 20.11 -0.30 17.22
CA PRO A 78 20.55 -0.10 18.60
C PRO A 78 20.77 1.40 18.85
N ARG A 79 20.12 1.95 19.89
CA ARG A 79 20.43 3.31 20.35
C ARG A 79 21.89 3.28 20.80
N ARG A 80 22.74 4.11 20.20
CA ARG A 80 24.07 4.37 20.76
C ARG A 80 23.82 5.08 22.07
N VAL A 81 23.89 4.34 23.18
CA VAL A 81 23.98 4.92 24.51
C VAL A 81 25.40 5.47 24.58
N GLY A 82 25.51 6.79 24.49
CA GLY A 82 26.72 7.55 24.78
C GLY A 82 26.51 8.27 26.10
#